data_AF-A0A522MN99-F1
#
_entry.id   AF-A0A522MN99-F1
#
_cell.length_a   1.000
_cell.length_b   1.000
_cell.length_c   1.000
_cell.angle_alpha   90.00
_cell.angle_beta   90.00
_cell.angle_gamma   90.00
#
_symmetry.space_group_name_H-M   'P 1'
#
loop_
_entity.id
_entity.type
_entity.pdbx_description
1 polymer ?
#
loop_
_entity_poly.entity_id
_entity_poly.type
_entity_poly.pdbx_seq_one_letter_code
_entity_poly.pdbx_strand_id
1 'polypeptide(L)'
;MANLERQAAQLAASLRRLDFSEEEIARRIQSALDSRARRQKKMVKPHSARRFDGCASISATAGRLGLQRAAMFERLRCEGWVFRAENGWWATDDALSAGWAVMRGSRTIRWPQLTESGVQEIARRMGIVLGAR
;
A
#
# COMPACT_ATOMS: atom_id res chain seq x y z
N MET A 1 -5.45 -21.67 -15.14
CA MET A 1 -4.61 -21.38 -16.31
C MET A 1 -5.40 -20.77 -17.48
N ALA A 2 -6.65 -21.17 -17.72
CA ALA A 2 -7.51 -20.71 -18.83
C ALA A 2 -7.72 -19.18 -19.02
N ASN A 3 -7.57 -18.34 -17.98
CA ASN A 3 -7.74 -16.88 -18.11
C ASN A 3 -6.52 -16.19 -18.74
N LEU A 4 -5.31 -16.74 -18.52
CA LEU A 4 -4.07 -16.14 -19.01
C LEU A 4 -3.89 -16.35 -20.52
N GLU A 5 -4.21 -17.55 -21.01
CA GLU A 5 -4.18 -17.87 -22.43
C GLU A 5 -5.18 -17.01 -23.21
N ARG A 6 -6.36 -16.77 -22.63
CA ARG A 6 -7.39 -15.91 -23.22
C ARG A 6 -6.97 -14.44 -23.29
N GLN A 7 -6.29 -13.93 -22.25
CA GLN A 7 -5.74 -12.57 -22.22
C GLN A 7 -4.56 -12.41 -23.18
N ALA A 8 -3.67 -13.41 -23.26
CA ALA A 8 -2.56 -13.42 -24.21
C ALA A 8 -3.06 -13.46 -25.66
N ALA A 9 -4.11 -14.25 -25.94
CA ALA A 9 -4.75 -14.31 -27.24
C ALA A 9 -5.42 -12.99 -27.63
N GLN A 10 -6.09 -12.31 -26.69
CA GLN A 10 -6.66 -10.97 -26.93
C GLN A 10 -5.57 -9.93 -27.21
N LEU A 11 -4.47 -9.96 -26.45
CA LEU A 11 -3.34 -9.05 -26.68
C LEU A 11 -2.69 -9.30 -28.05
N ALA A 12 -2.50 -10.57 -28.43
CA ALA A 12 -1.99 -10.95 -29.74
C ALA A 12 -2.90 -10.43 -30.87
N ALA A 13 -4.21 -10.62 -30.74
CA ALA A 13 -5.18 -10.16 -31.72
C ALA A 13 -5.19 -8.63 -31.88
N SER A 14 -5.06 -7.88 -30.77
CA SER A 14 -4.94 -6.42 -30.81
C SER A 14 -3.65 -5.95 -31.48
N LEU A 15 -2.52 -6.63 -31.24
CA LEU A 15 -1.24 -6.26 -31.86
C LEU A 15 -1.20 -6.63 -33.35
N ARG A 16 -1.83 -7.73 -33.76
CA ARG A 16 -2.02 -8.06 -35.19
C ARG A 16 -2.83 -7.01 -35.93
N ARG A 17 -3.88 -6.48 -35.31
CA ARG A 17 -4.70 -5.39 -35.88
C ARG A 17 -3.96 -4.07 -36.04
N LEU A 18 -2.80 -3.94 -35.40
CA LEU A 18 -1.94 -2.76 -35.47
C LEU A 18 -0.71 -3.02 -36.37
N ASP A 19 -0.75 -4.07 -37.20
CA ASP A 19 0.28 -4.48 -38.16
C ASP A 19 1.68 -4.69 -37.56
N PHE A 20 1.76 -5.08 -36.29
CA PHE A 20 3.02 -5.54 -35.71
C PHE A 20 3.41 -6.90 -36.27
N SER A 21 4.72 -7.13 -36.48
CA SER A 21 5.23 -8.43 -36.92
C SER A 21 5.00 -9.52 -35.86
N GLU A 22 4.83 -10.77 -36.28
CA GLU A 22 4.62 -11.90 -35.36
C GLU A 22 5.78 -12.06 -34.35
N GLU A 23 7.01 -11.70 -34.73
CA GLU A 23 8.17 -11.68 -33.83
C GLU A 23 8.05 -10.60 -32.74
N GLU A 24 7.59 -9.41 -33.09
CA GLU A 24 7.36 -8.30 -32.16
C GLU A 24 6.19 -8.63 -31.20
N ILE A 25 5.14 -9.28 -31.72
CA ILE A 25 4.00 -9.77 -30.95
C ILE A 25 4.44 -10.81 -29.91
N ALA A 26 5.22 -11.82 -30.34
CA ALA A 26 5.74 -12.86 -29.45
C ALA A 26 6.61 -12.27 -28.33
N ARG A 27 7.51 -11.33 -28.68
CA ARG A 27 8.38 -10.63 -27.71
C ARG A 27 7.57 -9.86 -26.65
N ARG A 28 6.50 -9.16 -27.08
CA ARG A 28 5.64 -8.38 -26.17
C ARG A 28 4.79 -9.26 -25.26
N ILE A 29 4.26 -10.37 -25.76
CA ILE A 29 3.53 -11.35 -24.94
C ILE A 29 4.46 -11.96 -23.89
N GLN A 30 5.67 -12.38 -24.28
CA GLN A 30 6.65 -12.95 -23.34
C GLN A 30 7.04 -11.93 -22.26
N SER A 31 7.31 -10.67 -22.65
CA SER A 31 7.63 -9.60 -21.70
C SER A 31 6.48 -9.32 -20.71
N ALA A 32 5.23 -9.39 -21.15
CA ALA A 32 4.06 -9.23 -20.30
C ALA A 32 3.90 -10.40 -19.30
N LEU A 33 4.13 -11.64 -19.77
CA LEU A 33 4.11 -12.85 -18.93
C LEU A 33 5.23 -12.82 -17.89
N ASP A 34 6.45 -12.47 -18.29
CA ASP A 34 7.62 -12.36 -17.40
C ASP A 34 7.43 -11.28 -16.34
N SER A 35 6.92 -10.11 -16.74
CA SER A 35 6.59 -9.01 -15.81
C SER A 35 5.56 -9.45 -14.77
N ARG A 36 4.58 -10.28 -15.17
CA ARG A 36 3.56 -10.81 -14.27
C ARG A 36 4.09 -11.91 -13.36
N ALA A 37 4.93 -12.81 -13.86
CA ALA A 37 5.61 -13.82 -13.05
C ALA A 37 6.50 -13.16 -11.98
N ARG A 38 7.21 -12.07 -12.32
CA ARG A 38 7.96 -11.24 -11.36
C ARG A 38 7.04 -10.59 -10.33
N ARG A 39 5.87 -10.09 -10.72
CA ARG A 39 4.86 -9.55 -9.78
C ARG A 39 4.29 -10.62 -8.86
N GLN A 40 3.97 -11.81 -9.35
CA GLN A 40 3.48 -12.92 -8.54
C GLN A 40 4.55 -13.45 -7.57
N LYS A 41 5.81 -13.57 -7.99
CA LYS A 41 6.91 -13.91 -7.08
C LYS A 41 7.09 -12.87 -5.97
N LYS A 42 6.83 -11.58 -6.24
CA LYS A 42 6.78 -10.51 -5.21
C LYS A 42 5.56 -10.58 -4.29
N MET A 43 4.50 -11.33 -4.62
CA MET A 43 3.30 -11.46 -3.78
C MET A 43 3.45 -12.50 -2.67
N VAL A 44 4.48 -13.35 -2.71
CA VAL A 44 4.88 -14.16 -1.54
C VAL A 44 5.54 -13.21 -0.55
N LYS A 45 4.73 -12.65 0.35
CA LYS A 45 5.17 -11.70 1.38
C LYS A 45 6.32 -12.35 2.18
N PRO A 46 7.53 -11.77 2.21
CA PRO A 46 8.57 -12.24 3.11
C PRO A 46 8.08 -12.18 4.56
N HIS A 47 8.59 -13.03 5.44
CA HIS A 47 8.14 -13.13 6.84
C HIS A 47 8.19 -11.76 7.57
N SER A 48 9.14 -10.90 7.23
CA SER A 48 9.24 -9.51 7.72
C SER A 48 8.09 -8.60 7.30
N ALA A 49 7.39 -8.89 6.20
CA ALA A 49 6.20 -8.17 5.77
C ALA A 49 4.95 -8.56 6.59
N ARG A 50 4.94 -9.74 7.23
CA ARG A 50 3.85 -10.14 8.15
C ARG A 50 3.83 -9.32 9.44
N ARG A 51 4.98 -8.73 9.84
CA ARG A 51 5.08 -7.82 11.00
C ARG A 51 4.16 -6.60 10.89
N PHE A 52 3.73 -6.26 9.67
CA PHE A 52 2.86 -5.11 9.40
C PHE A 52 1.47 -5.54 8.90
N ASP A 53 1.11 -6.82 9.00
CA ASP A 53 -0.26 -7.24 8.68
C ASP A 53 -1.24 -6.56 9.65
N GLY A 54 -2.37 -6.08 9.12
CA GLY A 54 -3.33 -5.24 9.85
C GLY A 54 -2.96 -3.75 9.95
N CYS A 55 -1.70 -3.37 9.69
CA CYS A 55 -1.29 -1.97 9.71
C CYS A 55 -1.79 -1.22 8.46
N ALA A 56 -2.33 -0.03 8.66
CA ALA A 56 -2.80 0.85 7.60
C ALA A 56 -1.86 2.05 7.45
N SER A 57 -1.64 2.53 6.22
CA SER A 57 -1.00 3.83 6.04
C SER A 57 -1.89 4.93 6.62
N ILE A 58 -1.29 6.05 7.02
CA ILE A 58 -2.04 7.23 7.48
C ILE A 58 -3.05 7.68 6.41
N SER A 59 -2.67 7.67 5.14
CA SER A 59 -3.58 8.00 4.03
C SER A 59 -4.74 7.02 3.90
N ALA A 60 -4.50 5.71 4.08
CA ALA A 60 -5.57 4.72 4.05
C ALA A 60 -6.52 4.89 5.25
N THR A 61 -5.97 5.22 6.43
CA THR A 61 -6.77 5.53 7.62
C THR A 61 -7.61 6.78 7.41
N ALA A 62 -7.05 7.83 6.80
CA ALA A 62 -7.81 9.04 6.46
C ALA A 62 -9.03 8.69 5.59
N GLY A 63 -8.85 7.85 4.56
CA GLY A 63 -9.95 7.38 3.72
C GLY A 63 -11.00 6.58 4.49
N ARG A 64 -10.58 5.71 5.43
CA ARG A 64 -11.51 4.94 6.30
C ARG A 64 -12.33 5.84 7.22
N LEU A 65 -11.74 6.94 7.69
CA LEU A 65 -12.36 7.90 8.60
C LEU A 65 -13.09 9.04 7.87
N GLY A 66 -13.16 9.02 6.53
CA GLY A 66 -13.80 10.09 5.75
C GLY A 66 -13.06 11.42 5.80
N LEU A 67 -11.76 11.42 6.10
CA LEU A 67 -10.94 12.62 6.26
C LEU A 67 -10.08 12.88 5.03
N GLN A 68 -9.82 14.16 4.78
CA GLN A 68 -8.74 14.53 3.88
C GLN A 68 -7.39 14.06 4.42
N ARG A 69 -6.52 13.62 3.52
CA ARG A 69 -5.17 13.15 3.87
C ARG A 69 -4.40 14.18 4.70
N ALA A 70 -4.37 15.44 4.26
CA ALA A 70 -3.64 16.50 4.95
C ALA A 70 -4.16 16.70 6.39
N ALA A 71 -5.48 16.73 6.56
CA ALA A 71 -6.12 16.85 7.87
C ALA A 71 -5.77 15.68 8.81
N MET A 72 -5.66 14.46 8.28
CA MET A 72 -5.25 13.30 9.10
C MET A 72 -3.80 13.43 9.60
N PHE A 73 -2.86 13.83 8.74
CA PHE A 73 -1.47 14.04 9.14
C PHE A 73 -1.36 15.15 10.20
N GLU A 74 -2.07 16.25 9.99
CA GLU A 74 -2.07 17.36 10.93
C GLU A 74 -2.71 16.98 12.26
N ARG A 75 -3.82 16.23 12.25
CA ARG A 75 -4.44 15.73 13.47
C ARG A 75 -3.48 14.83 14.25
N LEU A 76 -2.84 13.86 13.59
CA LEU A 76 -1.87 12.98 14.24
C LEU A 76 -0.66 13.75 14.79
N ARG A 77 -0.27 14.85 14.16
CA ARG A 77 0.78 15.74 14.66
C ARG A 77 0.33 16.44 15.94
N CYS A 78 -0.87 17.01 15.96
CA CYS A 78 -1.44 17.67 17.13
C CYS A 78 -1.64 16.71 18.32
N GLU A 79 -1.98 15.45 18.03
CA GLU A 79 -2.13 14.39 19.04
C GLU A 79 -0.79 13.84 19.54
N GLY A 80 0.34 14.29 18.99
CA GLY A 80 1.68 13.86 19.37
C GLY A 80 2.05 12.46 18.87
N TRP A 81 1.40 11.96 17.81
CA TRP A 81 1.66 10.61 17.28
C TRP A 81 2.69 10.59 16.18
N VAL A 82 2.79 11.69 15.44
CA VAL A 82 3.76 11.87 14.36
C VAL A 82 4.39 13.25 14.39
N PHE A 83 5.58 13.37 13.83
CA PHE A 83 6.26 14.64 13.61
C PHE A 83 6.86 14.68 12.21
N ARG A 84 7.15 15.90 11.74
CA ARG A 84 7.79 16.13 10.44
C ARG A 84 9.30 16.26 10.63
N ALA A 85 10.06 15.33 10.06
CA ALA A 85 11.52 15.35 9.96
C ALA A 85 11.96 15.79 8.55
N GLU A 86 13.27 16.04 8.38
CA GLU A 86 13.87 16.46 7.10
C GLU A 86 13.53 15.52 5.94
N ASN A 87 13.49 14.21 6.19
CA ASN A 87 13.28 13.18 5.18
C ASN A 87 11.84 12.64 5.13
N GLY A 88 10.90 13.13 5.96
CA GLY A 88 9.62 12.46 6.03
C GLY A 88 8.77 12.75 7.25
N TRP A 89 7.63 12.05 7.32
CA TRP A 89 6.86 11.94 8.55
C TRP A 89 7.40 10.77 9.37
N TRP A 90 7.44 10.92 10.69
CA TRP A 90 7.92 9.92 11.62
C TRP A 90 6.92 9.74 12.76
N ALA A 91 6.78 8.51 13.26
CA ALA A 91 6.05 8.25 14.49
C ALA A 91 6.89 8.70 15.69
N THR A 92 6.24 9.23 16.72
CA THR A 92 6.87 9.53 18.01
C THR A 92 7.14 8.25 18.80
N ASP A 93 8.12 8.29 19.70
CA ASP A 93 8.44 7.15 20.58
C ASP A 93 7.24 6.75 21.45
N ASP A 94 6.41 7.71 21.86
CA ASP A 94 5.17 7.47 22.59
C ASP A 94 4.16 6.66 21.75
N ALA A 95 3.96 7.02 20.49
CA ALA A 95 3.05 6.28 19.61
C ALA A 95 3.59 4.88 19.24
N LEU A 96 4.91 4.72 19.18
CA LEU A 96 5.55 3.43 18.97
C LEU A 96 5.44 2.53 20.21
N SER A 97 5.69 3.08 21.41
CA SER A 97 5.63 2.34 22.67
C SER A 97 4.20 1.97 23.06
N ALA A 98 3.23 2.84 22.80
CA ALA A 98 1.80 2.55 22.96
C ALA A 98 1.26 1.55 21.93
N GLY A 99 2.05 1.17 20.93
CA GLY A 99 1.65 0.25 19.87
C GLY A 99 0.56 0.81 18.94
N TRP A 100 0.40 2.12 18.88
CA TRP A 100 -0.55 2.80 17.98
C TRP A 100 0.02 3.00 16.58
N ALA A 101 1.33 3.15 16.48
CA ALA A 101 2.03 3.34 15.22
C ALA A 101 3.20 2.38 15.07
N VAL A 102 3.61 2.18 13.82
CA VAL A 102 4.82 1.45 13.45
C VAL A 102 5.52 2.19 12.31
N MET A 103 6.85 2.14 12.29
CA MET A 103 7.63 2.65 11.16
C MET A 103 7.88 1.53 10.15
N ARG A 104 7.41 1.72 8.91
CA ARG A 104 7.64 0.79 7.79
C ARG A 104 8.59 1.38 6.76
N GLY A 105 9.56 0.60 6.30
CA GLY A 105 10.51 0.99 5.24
C GLY A 105 11.97 0.79 5.65
N SER A 106 12.89 0.95 4.70
CA SER A 106 14.33 1.01 5.01
C SER A 106 14.66 2.28 5.79
N ARG A 107 15.83 2.35 6.45
CA ARG A 107 16.26 3.53 7.23
C ARG A 107 16.13 4.85 6.46
N THR A 108 16.30 4.82 5.14
CA THR A 108 16.26 6.00 4.25
C THR A 108 14.86 6.49 3.89
N ILE A 109 13.84 5.63 3.93
CA ILE A 109 12.47 5.96 3.48
C ILE A 109 11.45 5.31 4.44
N ARG A 110 11.51 5.70 5.72
CA ARG A 110 10.59 5.21 6.74
C ARG A 110 9.29 6.01 6.69
N TRP A 111 8.16 5.31 6.68
CA TRP A 111 6.83 5.89 6.75
C TRP A 111 6.08 5.36 7.96
N PRO A 112 5.44 6.21 8.77
CA PRO A 112 4.56 5.78 9.83
C PRO A 112 3.31 5.12 9.24
N GLN A 113 2.91 4.02 9.86
CA GLN A 113 1.65 3.34 9.66
C GLN A 113 0.96 3.23 11.01
N LEU A 114 -0.36 3.18 11.00
CA LEU A 114 -1.17 2.96 12.19
C LEU A 114 -1.49 1.47 12.29
N THR A 115 -1.37 0.94 13.50
CA THR A 115 -1.88 -0.39 13.84
C THR A 115 -3.40 -0.36 13.93
N GLU A 116 -4.05 -1.51 14.03
CA GLU A 116 -5.50 -1.57 14.26
C GLU A 116 -5.91 -0.83 15.53
N SER A 117 -5.16 -1.02 16.63
CA SER A 117 -5.37 -0.29 17.88
C SER A 117 -5.18 1.21 17.73
N GLY A 118 -4.17 1.64 16.96
CA GLY A 118 -3.97 3.06 16.65
C GLY A 118 -5.12 3.65 15.85
N VAL A 119 -5.68 2.92 14.88
CA VAL A 119 -6.85 3.37 14.11
C VAL A 119 -8.09 3.49 15.02
N GLN A 120 -8.31 2.53 15.91
CA GLN A 120 -9.42 2.59 16.87
C GLN A 120 -9.27 3.76 17.85
N GLU A 121 -8.06 3.96 18.38
CA GLU A 121 -7.80 5.03 19.34
C GLU A 121 -7.93 6.42 18.70
N ILE A 122 -7.42 6.63 17.48
CA ILE A 122 -7.58 7.92 16.82
C ILE A 122 -9.04 8.17 16.44
N ALA A 123 -9.77 7.15 15.99
CA ALA A 123 -11.20 7.27 15.75
C ALA A 123 -11.96 7.66 17.03
N ARG A 124 -11.64 7.03 18.17
CA ARG A 124 -12.20 7.35 19.49
C ARG A 124 -11.93 8.81 19.88
N ARG A 125 -10.68 9.29 19.74
CA ARG A 125 -10.30 10.69 20.02
C ARG A 125 -10.98 11.70 19.09
N MET A 126 -11.38 11.26 17.90
CA MET A 126 -12.11 12.06 16.93
C MET A 126 -13.62 11.98 17.10
N GLY A 127 -14.14 11.14 18.00
CA GLY A 127 -15.57 10.88 18.14
C GLY A 127 -16.18 10.16 16.94
N ILE A 128 -15.37 9.47 16.14
CA ILE A 128 -15.81 8.72 14.96
C ILE A 128 -16.10 7.28 15.39
N VAL A 129 -17.34 6.83 15.20
CA VAL A 129 -17.68 5.42 15.34
C VAL A 129 -17.22 4.70 14.08
N LEU A 130 -16.21 3.83 14.23
CA LEU A 130 -15.84 2.90 13.17
C LEU A 130 -16.99 1.91 13.01
N GLY A 131 -17.74 2.02 11.92
CA GLY A 131 -18.83 1.10 11.63
C GLY A 131 -18.31 -0.34 11.57
N ALA A 132 -18.79 -1.18 12.48
CA ALA A 132 -18.77 -2.63 12.27
C ALA A 132 -19.56 -2.88 10.99
N ARG A 133 -18.87 -3.35 9.95
CA ARG A 133 -19.54 -3.98 8.82
C ARG A 133 -20.03 -5.35 9.22
#